data_AF-A0A936G822-F1
#
_entry.id   AF-A0A936G822-F1
#
_cell.length_a   1.000
_cell.length_b   1.000
_cell.length_c   1.000
_cell.angle_alpha   90.00
_cell.angle_beta   90.00
_cell.angle_gamma   90.00
#
_symmetry.space_group_name_H-M   'P 1'
#
loop_
_entity.id
_entity.type
_entity.pdbx_description
1 polymer ?
#
loop_
_entity_poly.entity_id
_entity_poly.type
_entity_poly.pdbx_seq_one_letter_code
_entity_poly.pdbx_strand_id
1 'polypeptide(L)'
;MIQMQIRRWKIGLISILIAISNMALAPKLAPDPEPNPPPGPDRFSIIAVDYTAYEWNLLTWKKKELACTVIVDHEGMPLPEEVFSDCGQAIYKTWITQPPCPIREYKTCVDTTPCRSAANKRKGNIHAACPASAWISLEDCEPVLSTSTNICETKPTLVITGQEPLPNESINRIEGTYDDQPFFCEDTDVCKFRIPETGEDGITVEFWSYSSYGDSSPVFKAQVRVQQVDEGDPDQLYWYVDVLSPQWQGNPVATCSDSWGVFPPVGGAPEWLSTPTQSEELTSDIPYTYLAANLILQGAVDASTCPDGGLPGECCQSMRSGEITRCRQRMAKSI
;
A
#
# COMPACT_ATOMS: atom_id res chain seq x y z
N MET A 1 41.19 -81.73 -21.26
CA MET A 1 41.20 -80.60 -20.29
C MET A 1 41.05 -79.21 -20.93
N ILE A 2 40.58 -79.10 -22.20
CA ILE A 2 40.51 -77.81 -22.93
C ILE A 2 39.06 -77.34 -23.18
N GLN A 3 38.06 -78.23 -23.12
CA GLN A 3 36.66 -77.84 -23.38
C GLN A 3 35.91 -77.19 -22.20
N MET A 4 36.41 -77.29 -20.96
CA MET A 4 35.73 -76.70 -19.79
C MET A 4 36.05 -75.21 -19.56
N GLN A 5 37.12 -74.68 -20.15
CA GLN A 5 37.53 -73.28 -19.99
C GLN A 5 36.73 -72.33 -20.90
N ILE A 6 36.38 -72.76 -22.12
CA ILE A 6 35.67 -71.92 -23.10
C ILE A 6 34.20 -71.70 -22.69
N ARG A 7 33.60 -72.65 -21.95
CA ARG A 7 32.20 -72.56 -21.50
C ARG A 7 32.00 -71.60 -20.32
N ARG A 8 33.01 -71.40 -19.47
CA ARG A 8 32.94 -70.44 -18.35
C ARG A 8 33.09 -68.98 -18.82
N TRP A 9 33.82 -68.75 -19.90
CA TRP A 9 34.00 -67.40 -20.46
C TRP A 9 32.75 -66.88 -21.19
N LYS A 10 32.03 -67.75 -21.89
CA LYS A 10 30.77 -67.37 -22.57
C LYS A 10 29.62 -67.06 -21.60
N ILE A 11 29.59 -67.71 -20.42
CA ILE A 11 28.53 -67.45 -19.43
C ILE A 11 28.80 -66.14 -18.68
N GLY A 12 30.06 -65.78 -18.40
CA GLY A 12 30.42 -64.50 -17.78
C GLY A 12 30.11 -63.27 -18.66
N LEU A 13 30.33 -63.37 -19.97
CA LEU A 13 30.03 -62.29 -20.92
C LEU A 13 28.52 -62.05 -21.10
N ILE A 14 27.69 -63.10 -21.01
CA ILE A 14 26.23 -62.97 -21.10
C ILE A 14 25.65 -62.34 -19.82
N SER A 15 26.21 -62.64 -18.64
CA SER A 15 25.78 -62.00 -17.38
C SER A 15 26.13 -60.50 -17.31
N ILE A 16 27.24 -60.07 -17.93
CA ILE A 16 27.61 -58.64 -17.98
C ILE A 16 26.71 -57.87 -18.97
N LEU A 17 26.33 -58.47 -20.10
CA LEU A 17 25.40 -57.84 -21.05
C LEU A 17 23.98 -57.69 -20.48
N ILE A 18 23.51 -58.62 -19.64
CA ILE A 18 22.20 -58.52 -18.97
C ILE A 18 22.23 -57.50 -17.82
N ALA A 19 23.38 -57.31 -17.16
CA ALA A 19 23.55 -56.28 -16.12
C ALA A 19 23.57 -54.85 -16.71
N ILE A 20 24.15 -54.66 -17.91
CA ILE A 20 24.20 -53.33 -18.56
C ILE A 20 22.85 -52.98 -19.22
N SER A 21 22.06 -53.97 -19.64
CA SER A 21 20.73 -53.73 -20.24
C SER A 21 19.64 -53.29 -19.24
N ASN A 22 19.88 -53.43 -17.93
CA ASN A 22 18.91 -53.02 -16.88
C ASN A 22 19.20 -51.64 -16.27
N MET A 23 20.24 -50.91 -16.70
CA MET A 23 20.49 -49.53 -16.26
C MET A 23 19.87 -48.46 -17.19
N ALA A 24 19.15 -48.85 -18.26
CA ALA A 24 18.60 -47.92 -19.25
C ALA A 24 17.09 -47.62 -19.11
N LEU A 25 16.42 -48.12 -18.06
CA LEU A 25 15.05 -47.72 -17.71
C LEU A 25 14.97 -47.31 -16.25
N ALA A 26 15.69 -46.25 -15.88
CA ALA A 26 15.14 -45.37 -14.86
C ALA A 26 13.97 -44.63 -15.52
N PRO A 27 12.75 -44.60 -14.94
CA PRO A 27 11.76 -43.64 -15.38
C PRO A 27 12.43 -42.27 -15.30
N LYS A 28 12.50 -41.55 -16.42
CA LYS A 28 12.74 -40.11 -16.36
C LYS A 28 11.67 -39.60 -15.39
N LEU A 29 12.07 -39.18 -14.19
CA LEU A 29 11.22 -38.27 -13.44
C LEU A 29 10.86 -37.18 -14.44
N ALA A 30 9.56 -37.00 -14.65
CA ALA A 30 9.10 -35.79 -15.30
C ALA A 30 9.79 -34.63 -14.55
N PRO A 31 10.29 -33.61 -15.26
CA PRO A 31 10.64 -32.38 -14.56
C PRO A 31 9.43 -32.03 -13.67
N ASP A 32 9.67 -31.71 -12.41
CA ASP A 32 8.64 -31.11 -11.58
C ASP A 32 7.95 -30.04 -12.42
N PRO A 33 6.61 -29.96 -12.42
CA PRO A 33 5.96 -28.85 -13.08
C PRO A 33 6.61 -27.58 -12.55
N GLU A 34 7.27 -26.82 -13.43
CA GLU A 34 7.68 -25.46 -13.07
C GLU A 34 6.43 -24.77 -12.50
N PRO A 35 6.57 -24.01 -11.40
CA PRO A 35 5.44 -23.27 -10.87
C PRO A 35 4.87 -22.44 -12.01
N ASN A 36 3.67 -22.80 -12.49
CA ASN A 36 3.03 -22.05 -13.55
C ASN A 36 2.83 -20.64 -13.02
N PRO A 37 3.44 -19.62 -13.63
CA PRO A 37 3.30 -18.26 -13.14
C PRO A 37 1.81 -17.90 -13.15
N PRO A 38 1.32 -17.16 -12.14
CA PRO A 38 -0.08 -16.78 -12.04
C PRO A 38 -0.56 -16.17 -13.37
N PRO A 39 -1.73 -16.59 -13.88
CA PRO A 39 -2.30 -16.04 -15.10
C PRO A 39 -2.50 -14.54 -14.91
N GLY A 40 -1.77 -13.74 -15.69
CA GLY A 40 -1.73 -12.29 -15.55
C GLY A 40 -3.11 -11.63 -15.72
N PRO A 41 -3.26 -10.39 -15.24
CA PRO A 41 -4.54 -9.69 -15.23
C PRO A 41 -4.93 -9.14 -16.61
N ASP A 42 -5.33 -10.01 -17.54
CA ASP A 42 -5.93 -9.61 -18.82
C ASP A 42 -7.46 -9.57 -18.69
N ARG A 43 -8.02 -8.46 -18.17
CA ARG A 43 -9.48 -8.30 -18.01
C ARG A 43 -10.06 -7.13 -18.79
N PHE A 44 -11.15 -7.41 -19.51
CA PHE A 44 -12.15 -6.42 -19.95
C PHE A 44 -13.56 -6.92 -19.58
N SER A 45 -14.18 -6.33 -18.55
CA SER A 45 -15.57 -6.66 -18.18
C SER A 45 -16.48 -5.44 -18.39
N ILE A 46 -17.66 -5.68 -18.95
CA ILE A 46 -18.71 -4.68 -19.08
C ILE A 46 -19.70 -4.91 -17.93
N ILE A 47 -19.66 -4.06 -16.92
CA ILE A 47 -20.58 -4.11 -15.79
C ILE A 47 -21.77 -3.20 -16.11
N ALA A 48 -22.97 -3.77 -16.13
CA ALA A 48 -24.19 -2.99 -16.15
C ALA A 48 -24.48 -2.48 -14.73
N VAL A 49 -24.20 -1.21 -14.47
CA VAL A 49 -24.50 -0.54 -13.20
C VAL A 49 -25.83 0.19 -13.30
N ASP A 50 -26.71 -0.06 -12.34
CA ASP A 50 -27.92 0.74 -12.17
C ASP A 50 -27.54 2.12 -11.61
N TYR A 51 -27.84 3.17 -12.35
CA TYR A 51 -27.68 4.56 -11.90
C TYR A 51 -29.00 5.31 -11.99
N THR A 52 -29.15 6.36 -11.20
CA THR A 52 -30.33 7.23 -11.26
C THR A 52 -30.06 8.35 -12.25
N ALA A 53 -30.83 8.41 -13.33
CA ALA A 53 -30.75 9.48 -14.31
C ALA A 53 -31.89 10.47 -14.08
N TYR A 54 -31.55 11.75 -14.03
CA TYR A 54 -32.49 12.86 -13.93
C TYR A 54 -32.68 13.47 -15.32
N GLU A 55 -33.94 13.52 -15.75
CA GLU A 55 -34.31 14.08 -17.03
C GLU A 55 -34.78 15.53 -16.83
N TRP A 56 -34.20 16.42 -17.63
CA TRP A 56 -34.47 17.85 -17.60
C TRP A 56 -34.93 18.31 -18.97
N ASN A 57 -36.12 18.92 -19.02
CA ASN A 57 -36.63 19.55 -20.22
C ASN A 57 -36.26 21.03 -20.21
N LEU A 58 -35.50 21.47 -21.20
CA LEU A 58 -35.29 22.89 -21.48
C LEU A 58 -36.51 23.41 -22.24
N LEU A 59 -37.27 24.32 -21.63
CA LEU A 59 -38.49 24.91 -22.18
C LEU A 59 -38.29 26.37 -22.52
N THR A 60 -38.81 26.85 -23.64
CA THR A 60 -38.82 28.30 -23.94
C THR A 60 -39.76 29.06 -23.01
N TRP A 61 -39.34 30.20 -22.46
CA TRP A 61 -40.14 31.04 -21.55
C TRP A 61 -41.43 31.53 -22.20
N LYS A 62 -41.33 32.01 -23.44
CA LYS A 62 -42.42 32.70 -24.15
C LYS A 62 -43.59 31.77 -24.49
N LYS A 63 -43.31 30.52 -24.85
CA LYS A 63 -44.32 29.57 -25.34
C LYS A 63 -44.38 28.25 -24.57
N LYS A 64 -43.44 28.01 -23.66
CA LYS A 64 -43.24 26.73 -22.96
C LYS A 64 -43.05 25.57 -23.94
N GLU A 65 -42.55 25.85 -25.14
CA GLU A 65 -42.21 24.83 -26.13
C GLU A 65 -40.91 24.13 -25.70
N LEU A 66 -40.89 22.80 -25.81
CA LEU A 66 -39.70 21.98 -25.54
C LEU A 66 -38.60 22.33 -26.54
N ALA A 67 -37.48 22.83 -26.03
CA ALA A 67 -36.29 23.13 -26.81
C ALA A 67 -35.36 21.91 -26.92
N CYS A 68 -35.15 21.21 -25.80
CA CYS A 68 -34.28 20.04 -25.72
C CYS A 68 -34.52 19.28 -24.41
N THR A 69 -34.13 18.00 -24.37
CA THR A 69 -34.08 17.18 -23.17
C THR A 69 -32.63 16.85 -22.83
N VAL A 70 -32.23 17.07 -21.58
CA VAL A 70 -30.89 16.79 -21.04
C VAL A 70 -31.02 15.69 -20.01
N ILE A 71 -30.11 14.72 -20.03
CA ILE A 71 -30.11 13.61 -19.08
C ILE A 71 -28.82 13.68 -18.26
N VAL A 72 -28.95 13.81 -16.95
CA VAL A 72 -27.81 13.92 -16.03
C VAL A 72 -27.84 12.78 -15.01
N ASP A 73 -26.68 12.33 -14.57
CA ASP A 73 -26.52 11.25 -13.58
C ASP A 73 -26.26 11.78 -12.15
N HIS A 74 -26.36 13.10 -11.96
CA HIS A 74 -26.19 13.77 -10.69
C HIS A 74 -27.44 14.55 -10.24
N GLU A 75 -27.53 14.84 -8.94
CA GLU A 75 -28.57 15.70 -8.42
C GLU A 75 -28.28 17.18 -8.74
N GLY A 76 -29.34 17.94 -9.05
CA GLY A 76 -29.23 19.37 -9.35
C GLY A 76 -29.54 19.71 -10.81
N MET A 77 -29.46 21.00 -11.15
CA MET A 77 -29.65 21.45 -12.54
C MET A 77 -28.49 20.99 -13.42
N PRO A 78 -28.72 20.71 -14.72
CA PRO A 78 -27.66 20.33 -15.63
C PRO A 78 -26.53 21.35 -15.69
N LEU A 79 -25.30 20.85 -15.76
CA LEU A 79 -24.09 21.62 -15.96
C LEU A 79 -24.01 22.14 -17.40
N PRO A 80 -23.25 23.22 -17.64
CA PRO A 80 -23.13 23.77 -18.99
C PRO A 80 -22.58 22.84 -20.05
N GLU A 81 -21.64 21.98 -19.68
CA GLU A 81 -21.08 20.98 -20.58
C GLU A 81 -22.11 19.92 -20.99
N GLU A 82 -23.01 19.53 -20.09
CA GLU A 82 -24.07 18.55 -20.35
C GLU A 82 -25.12 19.13 -21.31
N VAL A 83 -25.52 20.40 -21.10
CA VAL A 83 -26.40 21.12 -22.04
C VAL A 83 -25.74 21.24 -23.42
N PHE A 84 -24.43 21.50 -23.48
CA PHE A 84 -23.70 21.55 -24.74
C PHE A 84 -23.68 20.19 -25.44
N SER A 85 -23.42 19.11 -24.70
CA SER A 85 -23.37 17.75 -25.21
C SER A 85 -24.73 17.30 -25.77
N ASP A 86 -25.80 17.45 -24.99
CA ASP A 86 -27.13 16.89 -25.35
C ASP A 86 -27.91 17.79 -26.31
N CYS A 87 -27.76 19.12 -26.20
CA CYS A 87 -28.58 20.08 -26.94
C CYS A 87 -27.80 20.85 -28.02
N GLY A 88 -26.48 20.68 -28.08
CA GLY A 88 -25.62 21.32 -29.05
C GLY A 88 -25.39 22.82 -28.81
N GLN A 89 -24.47 23.36 -29.62
CA GLN A 89 -23.90 24.70 -29.41
C GLN A 89 -24.92 25.84 -29.45
N ALA A 90 -25.96 25.75 -30.28
CA ALA A 90 -26.94 26.83 -30.43
C ALA A 90 -27.80 27.01 -29.17
N ILE A 91 -28.29 25.91 -28.60
CA ILE A 91 -29.09 25.92 -27.38
C ILE A 91 -28.22 26.28 -26.19
N TYR A 92 -27.01 25.70 -26.11
CA TYR A 92 -26.02 26.04 -25.09
C TYR A 92 -25.70 27.54 -25.04
N LYS A 93 -25.38 28.15 -26.19
CA LYS A 93 -25.06 29.59 -26.26
C LYS A 93 -26.23 30.43 -25.76
N THR A 94 -27.45 30.08 -26.16
CA THR A 94 -28.66 30.77 -25.71
C THR A 94 -28.81 30.66 -24.19
N TRP A 95 -28.59 29.47 -23.63
CA TRP A 95 -28.76 29.20 -22.21
C TRP A 95 -27.69 29.84 -21.31
N ILE A 96 -26.43 29.92 -21.74
CA ILE A 96 -25.34 30.51 -20.93
C ILE A 96 -25.27 32.05 -21.04
N THR A 97 -25.75 32.62 -22.15
CA THR A 97 -25.71 34.07 -22.40
C THR A 97 -27.01 34.78 -22.03
N GLN A 98 -28.03 34.04 -21.61
CA GLN A 98 -29.33 34.63 -21.26
C GLN A 98 -29.20 35.58 -20.05
N PRO A 99 -29.83 36.76 -20.10
CA PRO A 99 -29.93 37.64 -18.95
C PRO A 99 -30.79 36.99 -17.84
N PRO A 100 -30.53 37.29 -16.55
CA PRO A 100 -31.38 36.80 -15.47
C PRO A 100 -32.82 37.26 -15.67
N CYS A 101 -33.78 36.33 -15.70
CA CYS A 101 -35.19 36.63 -15.90
C CYS A 101 -35.88 36.84 -14.52
N PRO A 102 -36.20 38.09 -14.12
CA PRO A 102 -36.92 38.33 -12.88
C PRO A 102 -38.36 37.84 -12.99
N ILE A 103 -38.84 37.15 -11.96
CA ILE A 103 -40.16 36.48 -11.87
C ILE A 103 -41.34 37.41 -12.24
N ARG A 104 -41.17 38.73 -12.10
CA ARG A 104 -42.21 39.75 -12.35
C ARG A 104 -42.37 40.12 -13.83
N GLU A 105 -41.43 39.77 -14.71
CA GLU A 105 -41.43 40.11 -16.13
C GLU A 105 -41.31 38.89 -17.06
N TYR A 106 -41.88 37.74 -16.68
CA TYR A 106 -41.79 36.49 -17.44
C TYR A 106 -42.27 36.56 -18.90
N LYS A 107 -43.08 37.58 -19.27
CA LYS A 107 -43.61 37.77 -20.63
C LYS A 107 -42.62 38.41 -21.60
N THR A 108 -41.57 39.07 -21.10
CA THR A 108 -40.49 39.66 -21.92
C THR A 108 -39.27 38.75 -22.02
N CYS A 109 -39.23 37.67 -21.22
CA CYS A 109 -38.18 36.67 -21.30
C CYS A 109 -38.34 35.80 -22.55
N VAL A 110 -37.31 35.79 -23.40
CA VAL A 110 -37.32 35.12 -24.71
C VAL A 110 -36.77 33.69 -24.63
N ASP A 111 -36.06 33.35 -23.55
CA ASP A 111 -35.05 32.29 -23.52
C ASP A 111 -35.52 30.97 -22.89
N THR A 112 -34.61 30.03 -22.59
CA THR A 112 -34.92 28.65 -22.19
C THR A 112 -34.69 28.36 -20.69
N THR A 113 -35.67 27.78 -20.00
CA THR A 113 -35.55 27.31 -18.60
C THR A 113 -35.45 25.80 -18.48
N PRO A 114 -34.55 25.30 -17.60
CA PRO A 114 -34.59 23.90 -17.20
C PRO A 114 -35.77 23.64 -16.27
N CYS A 115 -36.60 22.67 -16.64
CA CYS A 115 -37.66 22.12 -15.80
C CYS A 115 -37.42 20.61 -15.67
N ARG A 116 -37.27 20.12 -14.42
CA ARG A 116 -37.09 18.69 -14.17
C ARG A 116 -38.37 17.97 -14.59
N SER A 117 -38.25 17.00 -15.51
CA SER A 117 -39.39 16.26 -16.05
C SER A 117 -39.58 14.92 -15.37
N ALA A 118 -38.49 14.20 -15.09
CA ALA A 118 -38.54 12.88 -14.47
C ALA A 118 -37.22 12.51 -13.77
N ALA A 119 -37.30 11.53 -12.86
CA ALA A 119 -36.14 10.83 -12.32
C ALA A 119 -36.38 9.33 -12.53
N ASN A 120 -35.51 8.67 -13.29
CA ASN A 120 -35.68 7.29 -13.70
C ASN A 120 -34.40 6.49 -13.41
N LYS A 121 -34.55 5.24 -12.96
CA LYS A 121 -33.42 4.31 -12.89
C LYS A 121 -33.05 3.86 -14.31
N ARG A 122 -31.78 3.98 -14.67
CA ARG A 122 -31.23 3.54 -15.96
C ARG A 122 -30.04 2.61 -15.73
N LYS A 123 -29.73 1.78 -16.73
CA LYS A 123 -28.56 0.91 -16.74
C LYS A 123 -27.47 1.54 -17.61
N GLY A 124 -26.30 1.76 -17.02
CA GLY A 124 -25.11 2.21 -17.71
C GLY A 124 -24.09 1.08 -17.79
N ASN A 125 -23.36 0.98 -18.88
CA ASN A 125 -22.27 0.03 -19.02
C ASN A 125 -20.97 0.71 -18.60
N ILE A 126 -20.34 0.22 -17.54
CA ILE A 126 -18.99 0.63 -17.14
C ILE A 126 -18.04 -0.46 -17.59
N HIS A 127 -17.02 -0.05 -18.35
CA HIS A 127 -15.88 -0.92 -18.62
C HIS A 127 -15.00 -0.93 -17.37
N ALA A 128 -15.08 -2.01 -16.59
CA ALA A 128 -14.24 -2.20 -15.42
C ALA A 128 -13.13 -3.20 -15.77
N ALA A 129 -11.90 -2.73 -15.72
CA ALA A 129 -10.69 -3.54 -15.87
C ALA A 129 -9.96 -3.67 -14.52
N CYS A 130 -10.71 -3.73 -13.41
CA CYS A 130 -10.12 -3.87 -12.08
C CYS A 130 -9.75 -5.35 -11.87
N PRO A 131 -8.46 -5.70 -11.73
CA PRO A 131 -8.05 -7.07 -11.43
C PRO A 131 -8.35 -7.43 -9.97
N ALA A 132 -8.38 -8.74 -9.69
CA ALA A 132 -8.31 -9.22 -8.32
C ALA A 132 -7.07 -8.67 -7.60
N SER A 133 -7.13 -8.55 -6.28
CA SER A 133 -6.03 -8.10 -5.42
C SER A 133 -5.86 -9.05 -4.22
N ALA A 134 -4.73 -8.93 -3.53
CA ALA A 134 -4.46 -9.65 -2.30
C ALA A 134 -3.80 -8.69 -1.31
N TRP A 135 -4.28 -8.72 -0.07
CA TRP A 135 -3.86 -7.82 1.00
C TRP A 135 -3.27 -8.60 2.16
N ILE A 136 -2.33 -8.01 2.88
CA ILE A 136 -1.62 -8.64 4.00
C ILE A 136 -1.88 -7.86 5.30
N SER A 137 -2.23 -8.57 6.36
CA SER A 137 -2.52 -8.04 7.70
C SER A 137 -2.05 -9.00 8.79
N LEU A 138 -2.18 -8.57 10.06
CA LEU A 138 -1.87 -9.39 11.23
C LEU A 138 -3.12 -9.57 12.09
N GLU A 139 -3.27 -10.78 12.62
CA GLU A 139 -4.20 -11.11 13.71
C GLU A 139 -3.42 -11.54 14.95
N ASP A 140 -4.10 -11.50 16.10
CA ASP A 140 -3.53 -11.77 17.42
C ASP A 140 -2.35 -10.84 17.78
N CYS A 141 -2.35 -9.63 17.22
CA CYS A 141 -1.34 -8.61 17.45
C CYS A 141 -2.00 -7.24 17.56
N GLU A 142 -2.02 -6.68 18.78
CA GLU A 142 -2.54 -5.33 19.03
C GLU A 142 -1.43 -4.31 18.80
N PRO A 143 -1.56 -3.42 17.81
CA PRO A 143 -0.43 -2.62 17.42
C PRO A 143 -0.27 -1.41 18.33
N VAL A 144 0.94 -1.21 18.86
CA VAL A 144 1.26 -0.11 19.78
C VAL A 144 1.58 1.15 18.97
N LEU A 145 0.70 2.15 19.03
CA LEU A 145 0.78 3.36 18.19
C LEU A 145 2.01 4.24 18.43
N SER A 146 2.69 4.07 19.56
CA SER A 146 3.93 4.82 19.88
C SER A 146 5.19 4.17 19.29
N THR A 147 5.09 2.96 18.74
CA THR A 147 6.24 2.22 18.20
C THR A 147 6.11 2.05 16.69
N SER A 148 7.24 2.09 15.98
CA SER A 148 7.29 1.82 14.53
C SER A 148 7.22 0.32 14.18
N THR A 149 7.02 -0.53 15.18
CA THR A 149 6.90 -1.99 15.12
C THR A 149 5.61 -2.40 15.79
N ASN A 150 4.99 -3.50 15.33
CA ASN A 150 3.88 -4.11 16.05
C ASN A 150 4.42 -4.95 17.20
N ILE A 151 3.71 -4.98 18.32
CA ILE A 151 4.07 -5.74 19.52
C ILE A 151 2.91 -6.67 19.83
N CYS A 152 3.15 -7.97 19.89
CA CYS A 152 2.12 -8.98 20.14
C CYS A 152 2.47 -9.78 21.41
N GLU A 153 1.49 -9.97 22.29
CA GLU A 153 1.68 -10.81 23.50
C GLU A 153 1.68 -12.30 23.17
N THR A 154 1.10 -12.66 22.03
CA THR A 154 1.08 -14.03 21.52
C THR A 154 1.72 -14.07 20.14
N LYS A 155 2.22 -15.24 19.76
CA LYS A 155 2.83 -15.45 18.45
C LYS A 155 1.83 -15.04 17.36
N PRO A 156 2.11 -14.06 16.50
CA PRO A 156 1.12 -13.49 15.57
C PRO A 156 0.63 -14.50 14.54
N THR A 157 -0.51 -14.18 13.92
CA THR A 157 -1.03 -14.87 12.73
C THR A 157 -0.94 -13.94 11.53
N LEU A 158 -0.27 -14.36 10.46
CA LEU A 158 -0.30 -13.64 9.18
C LEU A 158 -1.61 -13.95 8.48
N VAL A 159 -2.26 -12.90 7.99
CA VAL A 159 -3.53 -13.02 7.27
C VAL A 159 -3.37 -12.41 5.90
N ILE A 160 -3.69 -13.20 4.88
CA ILE A 160 -3.72 -12.75 3.49
C ILE A 160 -5.17 -12.82 3.04
N THR A 161 -5.72 -11.69 2.60
CA THR A 161 -7.12 -11.55 2.19
C THR A 161 -7.19 -11.18 0.72
N GLY A 162 -7.83 -12.01 -0.08
CA GLY A 162 -8.11 -11.72 -1.47
C GLY A 162 -9.29 -10.75 -1.60
N GLN A 163 -9.23 -9.87 -2.59
CA GLN A 163 -10.33 -8.96 -2.91
C GLN A 163 -10.70 -9.06 -4.39
N GLU A 164 -11.95 -9.39 -4.67
CA GLU A 164 -12.52 -9.41 -6.01
C GLU A 164 -13.40 -8.17 -6.25
N PRO A 165 -13.01 -7.28 -7.19
CA PRO A 165 -13.80 -6.08 -7.48
C PRO A 165 -15.02 -6.34 -8.37
N LEU A 166 -15.06 -7.43 -9.16
CA LEU A 166 -16.17 -7.67 -10.08
C LEU A 166 -17.41 -8.22 -9.37
N PRO A 167 -18.61 -7.71 -9.71
CA PRO A 167 -19.84 -8.27 -9.18
C PRO A 167 -20.06 -9.68 -9.73
N ASN A 168 -20.50 -10.59 -8.86
CA ASN A 168 -20.74 -12.02 -9.12
C ASN A 168 -19.48 -12.88 -9.30
N GLU A 169 -18.29 -12.30 -9.15
CA GLU A 169 -17.05 -13.06 -9.03
C GLU A 169 -16.61 -13.06 -7.57
N SER A 170 -15.78 -14.04 -7.19
CA SER A 170 -15.20 -14.15 -5.86
C SER A 170 -13.78 -14.69 -5.93
N ILE A 171 -13.00 -14.43 -4.88
CA ILE A 171 -11.72 -15.12 -4.70
C ILE A 171 -12.00 -16.56 -4.29
N ASN A 172 -11.33 -17.51 -4.93
CA ASN A 172 -11.50 -18.94 -4.68
C ASN A 172 -10.22 -19.63 -4.21
N ARG A 173 -9.06 -18.99 -4.35
CA ARG A 173 -7.78 -19.54 -3.88
C ARG A 173 -6.79 -18.42 -3.59
N ILE A 174 -5.96 -18.61 -2.58
CA ILE A 174 -4.80 -17.78 -2.28
C ILE A 174 -3.57 -18.66 -2.31
N GLU A 175 -2.50 -18.19 -2.93
CA GLU A 175 -1.20 -18.86 -3.00
C GLU A 175 -0.10 -17.88 -2.66
N GLY A 176 1.04 -18.42 -2.25
CA GLY A 176 2.22 -17.65 -1.97
C GLY A 176 3.40 -18.48 -1.54
N THR A 177 4.50 -17.80 -1.22
CA THR A 177 5.68 -18.38 -0.61
C THR A 177 6.03 -17.61 0.66
N TYR A 178 6.45 -18.33 1.70
CA TYR A 178 7.01 -17.78 2.92
C TYR A 178 8.42 -18.34 3.06
N ASP A 179 9.44 -17.49 2.93
CA ASP A 179 10.85 -17.94 2.92
C ASP A 179 11.08 -19.06 1.88
N ASP A 180 10.61 -18.82 0.65
CA ASP A 180 10.59 -19.76 -0.48
C ASP A 180 9.77 -21.06 -0.26
N GLN A 181 9.17 -21.27 0.91
CA GLN A 181 8.28 -22.39 1.18
C GLN A 181 6.86 -22.07 0.68
N PRO A 182 6.27 -22.86 -0.23
CA PRO A 182 4.95 -22.57 -0.75
C PRO A 182 3.86 -22.81 0.31
N PHE A 183 2.86 -21.93 0.30
CA PHE A 183 1.59 -22.12 1.00
C PHE A 183 0.43 -21.87 0.05
N PHE A 184 -0.70 -22.53 0.31
CA PHE A 184 -1.92 -22.31 -0.45
C PHE A 184 -3.15 -22.56 0.42
N CYS A 185 -4.21 -21.82 0.13
CA CYS A 185 -5.51 -21.92 0.78
C CYS A 185 -6.58 -22.02 -0.32
N GLU A 186 -7.20 -23.19 -0.45
CA GLU A 186 -8.26 -23.45 -1.45
C GLU A 186 -9.65 -23.15 -0.89
N ASP A 187 -10.60 -22.87 -1.80
CA ASP A 187 -12.01 -22.61 -1.52
C ASP A 187 -12.23 -21.49 -0.48
N THR A 188 -11.31 -20.52 -0.42
CA THR A 188 -11.38 -19.40 0.51
C THR A 188 -10.70 -18.14 -0.05
N ASP A 189 -11.20 -17.00 0.38
CA ASP A 189 -10.66 -15.66 0.15
C ASP A 189 -9.75 -15.18 1.29
N VAL A 190 -9.50 -16.01 2.31
CA VAL A 190 -8.63 -15.68 3.44
C VAL A 190 -7.69 -16.83 3.77
N CYS A 191 -6.39 -16.56 3.73
CA CYS A 191 -5.35 -17.50 4.10
C CYS A 191 -4.68 -17.06 5.40
N LYS A 192 -4.68 -17.93 6.42
CA LYS A 192 -4.16 -17.61 7.75
C LYS A 192 -3.15 -18.66 8.20
N PHE A 193 -2.01 -18.22 8.71
CA PHE A 193 -1.05 -19.12 9.35
C PHE A 193 -0.22 -18.42 10.42
N ARG A 194 0.21 -19.20 11.42
CA ARG A 194 1.10 -18.70 12.49
C ARG A 194 2.48 -18.45 11.89
N ILE A 195 3.02 -17.27 12.14
CA ILE A 195 4.27 -16.83 11.51
C ILE A 195 5.47 -17.36 12.28
N PRO A 196 6.42 -18.09 11.67
CA PRO A 196 7.68 -18.47 12.31
C PRO A 196 8.53 -17.26 12.73
N GLU A 197 9.45 -17.48 13.67
CA GLU A 197 10.52 -16.52 13.95
C GLU A 197 11.42 -16.36 12.72
N THR A 198 12.00 -15.16 12.58
CA THR A 198 12.87 -14.80 11.45
C THR A 198 14.23 -14.31 11.96
N GLY A 199 15.14 -13.98 11.05
CA GLY A 199 16.35 -13.22 11.38
C GLY A 199 16.11 -11.71 11.49
N GLU A 200 17.14 -10.95 11.82
CA GLU A 200 17.06 -9.47 11.93
C GLU A 200 16.69 -8.78 10.61
N ASP A 201 17.07 -9.39 9.49
CA ASP A 201 16.76 -8.91 8.14
C ASP A 201 15.33 -9.27 7.68
N GLY A 202 14.61 -10.06 8.47
CA GLY A 202 13.33 -10.65 8.10
C GLY A 202 13.43 -11.65 6.95
N ILE A 203 12.29 -11.98 6.35
CA ILE A 203 12.16 -12.90 5.21
C ILE A 203 11.19 -12.32 4.18
N THR A 204 11.29 -12.80 2.95
CA THR A 204 10.38 -12.42 1.86
C THR A 204 9.14 -13.31 1.86
N VAL A 205 7.97 -12.67 1.75
CA VAL A 205 6.69 -13.32 1.53
C VAL A 205 6.15 -12.86 0.18
N GLU A 206 5.90 -13.79 -0.73
CA GLU A 206 5.21 -13.52 -2.00
C GLU A 206 3.79 -14.07 -1.92
N PHE A 207 2.81 -13.35 -2.45
CA PHE A 207 1.41 -13.77 -2.37
C PHE A 207 0.55 -13.19 -3.48
N TRP A 208 -0.48 -13.92 -3.88
CA TRP A 208 -1.47 -13.54 -4.87
C TRP A 208 -2.79 -14.29 -4.65
N SER A 209 -3.85 -13.84 -5.31
CA SER A 209 -5.18 -14.44 -5.24
C SER A 209 -5.68 -14.87 -6.61
N TYR A 210 -6.48 -15.94 -6.66
CA TYR A 210 -7.19 -16.40 -7.85
C TYR A 210 -8.66 -16.06 -7.76
N SER A 211 -9.22 -15.66 -8.90
CA SER A 211 -10.63 -15.34 -9.03
C SER A 211 -11.41 -16.48 -9.69
N SER A 212 -12.69 -16.57 -9.35
CA SER A 212 -13.67 -17.37 -10.11
C SER A 212 -13.79 -16.93 -11.57
N TYR A 213 -13.36 -15.71 -11.91
CA TYR A 213 -13.30 -15.23 -13.29
C TYR A 213 -12.32 -16.04 -14.16
N GLY A 214 -11.32 -16.69 -13.55
CA GLY A 214 -10.34 -17.54 -14.24
C GLY A 214 -8.95 -16.93 -14.43
N ASP A 215 -8.66 -15.80 -13.79
CA ASP A 215 -7.35 -15.17 -13.73
C ASP A 215 -6.88 -14.99 -12.27
N SER A 216 -5.77 -14.26 -12.09
CA SER A 216 -5.18 -14.00 -10.79
C SER A 216 -4.76 -12.54 -10.61
N SER A 217 -4.59 -12.14 -9.35
CA SER A 217 -3.95 -10.88 -9.03
C SER A 217 -2.48 -10.88 -9.48
N PRO A 218 -1.84 -9.71 -9.58
CA PRO A 218 -0.39 -9.64 -9.59
C PRO A 218 0.22 -10.35 -8.36
N VAL A 219 1.47 -10.78 -8.48
CA VAL A 219 2.26 -11.23 -7.34
C VAL A 219 2.70 -10.02 -6.55
N PHE A 220 2.28 -9.96 -5.29
CA PHE A 220 2.73 -8.96 -4.34
C PHE A 220 3.86 -9.51 -3.49
N LYS A 221 4.73 -8.61 -3.03
CA LYS A 221 5.83 -8.95 -2.13
C LYS A 221 5.68 -8.19 -0.82
N ALA A 222 6.03 -8.85 0.26
CA ALA A 222 6.19 -8.27 1.59
C ALA A 222 7.53 -8.71 2.18
N GLN A 223 8.18 -7.80 2.90
CA GLN A 223 9.23 -8.18 3.84
C GLN A 223 8.58 -8.32 5.21
N VAL A 224 8.77 -9.46 5.86
CA VAL A 224 8.21 -9.75 7.18
C VAL A 224 9.33 -10.09 8.15
N ARG A 225 9.38 -9.38 9.28
CA ARG A 225 10.29 -9.69 10.38
C ARG A 225 9.48 -10.00 11.63
N VAL A 226 9.81 -11.13 12.24
CA VAL A 226 9.26 -11.63 13.51
C VAL A 226 10.42 -11.92 14.44
N GLN A 227 10.49 -11.20 15.56
CA GLN A 227 11.50 -11.35 16.61
C GLN A 227 10.82 -11.57 17.95
N GLN A 228 11.30 -12.54 18.72
CA GLN A 228 10.90 -12.69 20.11
C GLN A 228 11.94 -11.99 20.98
N VAL A 229 11.48 -11.05 21.80
CA VAL A 229 12.37 -10.32 22.72
C VAL A 229 11.99 -10.68 24.14
N ASP A 230 12.99 -11.11 24.90
CA ASP A 230 12.91 -11.28 26.35
C ASP A 230 13.25 -9.94 27.01
N GLU A 231 12.24 -9.26 27.54
CA GLU A 231 12.39 -8.00 28.27
C GLU A 231 12.74 -8.23 29.76
N GLY A 232 13.03 -9.46 30.16
CA GLY A 232 13.42 -9.82 31.52
C GLY A 232 12.24 -10.18 32.44
N ASP A 233 11.03 -10.31 31.88
CA ASP A 233 9.88 -10.92 32.56
C ASP A 233 9.71 -12.38 32.10
N PRO A 234 9.96 -13.38 32.96
CA PRO A 234 9.86 -14.78 32.58
C PRO A 234 8.43 -15.22 32.24
N ASP A 235 7.41 -14.45 32.61
CA ASP A 235 6.00 -14.74 32.34
C ASP A 235 5.45 -13.98 31.13
N GLN A 236 6.23 -13.06 30.53
CA GLN A 236 5.84 -12.25 29.36
C GLN A 236 6.91 -12.27 28.26
N LEU A 237 6.57 -12.93 27.15
CA LEU A 237 7.36 -12.90 25.92
C LEU A 237 6.67 -11.99 24.91
N TYR A 238 7.36 -10.96 24.45
CA TYR A 238 6.85 -10.04 23.44
C TYR A 238 7.33 -10.44 22.04
N TRP A 239 6.39 -10.44 21.11
CA TRP A 239 6.63 -10.66 19.70
C TRP A 239 6.66 -9.33 18.97
N TYR A 240 7.82 -8.97 18.44
CA TYR A 240 8.00 -7.80 17.61
C TYR A 240 7.82 -8.18 16.15
N VAL A 241 6.88 -7.52 15.48
CA VAL A 241 6.48 -7.84 14.10
C VAL A 241 6.49 -6.60 13.23
N ASP A 242 7.32 -6.65 12.20
CA ASP A 242 7.38 -5.62 11.16
C ASP A 242 6.97 -6.21 9.82
N VAL A 243 6.09 -5.51 9.11
CA VAL A 243 5.62 -5.91 7.77
C VAL A 243 5.76 -4.72 6.84
N LEU A 244 6.59 -4.85 5.81
CA LEU A 244 6.76 -3.85 4.75
C LEU A 244 6.14 -4.38 3.48
N SER A 245 5.03 -3.79 3.04
CA SER A 245 4.37 -4.15 1.80
C SER A 245 3.47 -3.01 1.29
N PRO A 246 3.39 -2.78 -0.03
CA PRO A 246 2.37 -1.89 -0.59
C PRO A 246 0.94 -2.42 -0.39
N GLN A 247 0.78 -3.67 0.04
CA GLN A 247 -0.52 -4.30 0.33
C GLN A 247 -0.78 -4.46 1.84
N TRP A 248 0.00 -3.77 2.67
CA TRP A 248 -0.16 -3.82 4.12
C TRP A 248 -1.42 -3.07 4.57
N GLN A 249 -2.25 -3.73 5.38
CA GLN A 249 -3.51 -3.18 5.92
C GLN A 249 -3.49 -2.91 7.43
N GLY A 250 -2.36 -3.15 8.10
CA GLY A 250 -2.23 -2.81 9.53
C GLY A 250 -1.76 -1.38 9.76
N ASN A 251 -1.14 -1.14 10.92
CA ASN A 251 -0.71 0.19 11.30
C ASN A 251 0.34 0.78 10.34
N PRO A 252 0.32 2.11 10.13
CA PRO A 252 1.27 2.77 9.24
C PRO A 252 2.70 2.52 9.72
N VAL A 253 3.53 2.02 8.81
CA VAL A 253 4.95 1.83 9.03
C VAL A 253 5.70 3.16 9.00
N ALA A 254 6.84 3.23 9.67
CA ALA A 254 7.67 4.43 9.64
C ALA A 254 8.08 4.79 8.19
N THR A 255 7.90 6.05 7.79
CA THR A 255 8.10 6.50 6.40
C THR A 255 9.50 6.20 5.86
N CYS A 256 10.53 6.27 6.72
CA CYS A 256 11.91 5.93 6.32
C CYS A 256 12.06 4.43 6.03
N SER A 257 11.43 3.57 6.84
CA SER A 257 11.44 2.12 6.65
C SER A 257 10.71 1.71 5.38
N ASP A 258 9.55 2.33 5.12
CA ASP A 258 8.79 2.11 3.88
C ASP A 258 9.57 2.58 2.64
N SER A 259 10.14 3.79 2.70
CA SER A 259 10.87 4.39 1.57
C SER A 259 12.15 3.62 1.21
N TRP A 260 12.84 3.06 2.21
CA TRP A 260 14.13 2.39 2.00
C TRP A 260 14.01 0.86 2.00
N GLY A 261 12.84 0.30 2.32
CA GLY A 261 12.64 -1.14 2.41
C GLY A 261 13.47 -1.80 3.52
N VAL A 262 13.75 -1.07 4.60
CA VAL A 262 14.58 -1.55 5.72
C VAL A 262 13.81 -1.49 7.03
N PHE A 263 13.95 -2.55 7.82
CA PHE A 263 13.34 -2.57 9.13
C PHE A 263 14.03 -1.62 10.10
N PRO A 264 13.29 -0.98 11.03
CA PRO A 264 13.91 -0.27 12.14
C PRO A 264 14.64 -1.26 13.07
N PRO A 265 15.39 -0.80 14.08
CA PRO A 265 15.80 -1.69 15.17
C PRO A 265 14.59 -2.40 15.82
N VAL A 266 14.79 -3.60 16.35
CA VAL A 266 13.75 -4.31 17.11
C VAL A 266 13.39 -3.46 18.34
N GLY A 267 12.10 -3.28 18.61
CA GLY A 267 11.64 -2.31 19.61
C GLY A 267 11.32 -0.92 19.07
N GLY A 268 11.63 -0.65 17.81
CA GLY A 268 11.39 0.64 17.16
C GLY A 268 12.59 1.59 17.23
N ALA A 269 12.33 2.89 17.08
CA ALA A 269 13.39 3.89 17.15
C ALA A 269 14.03 3.89 18.57
N PRO A 270 15.36 4.09 18.68
CA PRO A 270 16.00 4.20 19.97
C PRO A 270 15.45 5.39 20.76
N GLU A 271 15.54 5.35 22.08
CA GLU A 271 14.95 6.35 22.99
C GLU A 271 15.36 7.80 22.65
N TRP A 272 16.59 8.03 22.19
CA TRP A 272 17.05 9.37 21.81
C TRP A 272 16.37 9.94 20.53
N LEU A 273 15.69 9.10 19.74
CA LEU A 273 14.89 9.46 18.57
C LEU A 273 13.38 9.39 18.84
N SER A 274 12.95 8.93 20.02
CA SER A 274 11.53 8.87 20.35
C SER A 274 11.00 10.28 20.60
N THR A 275 9.75 10.53 20.21
CA THR A 275 9.10 11.79 20.54
C THR A 275 8.68 11.74 22.00
N PRO A 276 9.09 12.69 22.85
CA PRO A 276 8.72 12.68 24.25
C PRO A 276 7.20 12.79 24.44
N THR A 277 6.67 12.15 25.49
CA THR A 277 5.22 12.06 25.70
C THR A 277 4.66 13.25 26.48
N GLN A 278 5.53 13.95 27.20
CA GLN A 278 5.19 15.13 28.00
C GLN A 278 5.98 16.36 27.52
N SER A 279 5.38 17.54 27.63
CA SER A 279 6.05 18.80 27.31
C SER A 279 7.28 19.08 28.16
N GLU A 280 7.27 18.55 29.37
CA GLU A 280 8.33 18.58 30.38
C GLU A 280 9.52 17.69 30.00
N GLU A 281 9.39 16.84 28.99
CA GLU A 281 10.50 16.06 28.43
C GLU A 281 11.09 16.74 27.18
N LEU A 282 10.43 17.77 26.64
CA LEU A 282 10.97 18.65 25.60
C LEU A 282 11.81 19.80 26.17
N THR A 283 11.97 19.91 27.49
CA THR A 283 12.84 20.93 28.08
C THR A 283 14.29 20.51 27.92
N SER A 284 15.05 21.34 27.22
CA SER A 284 16.50 21.19 27.15
C SER A 284 17.14 21.95 28.30
N ASP A 285 18.03 21.29 29.04
CA ASP A 285 18.94 21.95 30.00
C ASP A 285 19.93 22.90 29.30
N ILE A 286 20.03 22.81 27.97
CA ILE A 286 20.82 23.69 27.14
C ILE A 286 19.89 24.78 26.59
N PRO A 287 20.16 26.07 26.87
CA PRO A 287 19.38 27.15 26.29
C PRO A 287 19.33 27.02 24.77
N TYR A 288 18.14 27.06 24.17
CA TYR A 288 17.94 26.97 22.72
C TYR A 288 18.78 27.98 21.91
N THR A 289 19.20 29.07 22.55
CA THR A 289 20.15 30.05 21.99
C THR A 289 21.52 29.45 21.65
N TYR A 290 22.01 28.47 22.40
CA TYR A 290 23.25 27.76 22.08
C TYR A 290 23.13 26.90 20.83
N LEU A 291 22.03 26.16 20.70
CA LEU A 291 21.74 25.38 19.50
C LEU A 291 21.59 26.29 18.28
N ALA A 292 20.80 27.36 18.41
CA ALA A 292 20.60 28.36 17.36
C ALA A 292 21.94 28.98 16.92
N ALA A 293 22.80 29.37 17.86
CA ALA A 293 24.11 29.91 17.55
C ALA A 293 25.01 28.90 16.82
N ASN A 294 25.00 27.63 17.23
CA ASN A 294 25.78 26.57 16.58
C ASN A 294 25.31 26.30 15.14
N LEU A 295 23.98 26.27 14.91
CA LEU A 295 23.40 26.07 13.57
C LEU A 295 23.75 27.22 12.61
N ILE A 296 23.72 28.47 13.11
CA ILE A 296 24.14 29.65 12.34
C ILE A 296 25.64 29.59 12.03
N LEU A 297 26.49 29.26 13.01
CA LEU A 297 27.94 29.17 12.84
C LEU A 297 28.37 28.05 11.89
N GLN A 298 27.62 26.95 11.84
CA GLN A 298 27.84 25.83 10.91
C GLN A 298 27.30 26.09 9.50
N GLY A 299 26.61 27.22 9.29
CA GLY A 299 25.99 27.55 8.00
C GLY A 299 24.79 26.67 7.64
N ALA A 300 24.23 25.93 8.62
CA ALA A 300 23.04 25.11 8.42
C ALA A 300 21.76 25.96 8.30
N VAL A 301 21.82 27.23 8.74
CA VAL A 301 20.73 28.19 8.68
C VAL A 301 21.26 29.52 8.15
N ASP A 302 20.54 30.13 7.19
CA ASP A 302 20.86 31.47 6.69
C ASP A 302 20.23 32.54 7.59
N ALA A 303 21.08 33.17 8.41
CA ALA A 303 20.70 34.27 9.28
C ALA A 303 21.14 35.65 8.76
N SER A 304 21.46 35.76 7.46
CA SER A 304 21.94 37.01 6.84
C SER A 304 20.95 38.17 6.93
N THR A 305 19.66 37.87 7.09
CA THR A 305 18.58 38.86 7.23
C THR A 305 18.39 39.34 8.67
N CYS A 306 19.01 38.68 9.65
CA CYS A 306 18.95 39.07 11.05
C CYS A 306 20.02 40.11 11.38
N PRO A 307 19.74 41.07 12.28
CA PRO A 307 20.76 41.93 12.85
C PRO A 307 21.94 41.10 13.40
N ASP A 308 23.17 41.52 13.11
CA ASP A 308 24.43 40.84 13.49
C ASP A 308 24.51 39.36 13.06
N GLY A 309 23.80 38.98 11.98
CA GLY A 309 23.78 37.60 11.50
C GLY A 309 23.09 36.64 12.46
N GLY A 310 22.17 37.13 13.30
CA GLY A 310 21.45 36.32 14.30
C GLY A 310 22.27 35.96 15.53
N LEU A 311 23.48 36.51 15.67
CA LEU A 311 24.35 36.31 16.83
C LEU A 311 24.50 37.65 17.57
N PRO A 312 24.01 37.80 18.81
CA PRO A 312 24.13 39.06 19.54
C PRO A 312 25.62 39.44 19.71
N GLY A 313 25.94 40.67 19.29
CA GLY A 313 27.30 41.21 19.30
C GLY A 313 28.03 41.13 20.65
N GLU A 314 29.34 40.91 20.54
CA GLU A 314 30.40 41.04 21.57
C GLU A 314 30.49 40.05 22.74
N CYS A 315 29.47 39.23 23.07
CA CYS A 315 29.66 38.23 24.13
C CYS A 315 30.43 36.96 23.66
N CYS A 316 30.38 36.65 22.36
CA CYS A 316 31.05 35.46 21.80
C CYS A 316 32.45 35.72 21.23
N GLN A 317 32.92 36.99 21.15
CA GLN A 317 34.27 37.29 20.65
C GLN A 317 35.39 36.83 21.59
N SER A 318 35.07 36.55 22.87
CA SER A 318 36.00 35.95 23.83
C SER A 318 36.45 34.53 23.44
N MET A 319 35.70 33.83 22.57
CA MET A 319 36.05 32.44 22.19
C MET A 319 37.13 32.32 21.10
N ARG A 320 37.63 33.43 20.54
CA ARG A 320 38.72 33.39 19.53
C ARG A 320 40.13 33.49 20.10
N SER A 321 40.31 33.73 21.40
CA SER A 321 41.64 33.77 22.03
C SER A 321 41.74 32.86 23.27
N GLY A 322 42.05 31.59 23.05
CA GLY A 322 43.03 30.87 23.88
C GLY A 322 42.79 30.66 25.39
N GLU A 323 41.58 30.76 25.95
CA GLU A 323 41.32 30.34 27.35
C GLU A 323 40.23 29.27 27.45
N ILE A 324 40.56 28.02 27.11
CA ILE A 324 39.76 26.81 27.42
C ILE A 324 39.82 26.45 28.93
N THR A 325 40.52 27.22 29.76
CA THR A 325 40.79 26.83 31.16
C THR A 325 39.78 27.38 32.19
N ARG A 326 38.98 28.42 31.88
CA ARG A 326 38.12 29.06 32.91
C ARG A 326 36.70 28.52 33.06
N CYS A 327 36.11 27.86 32.06
CA CYS A 327 34.79 27.24 32.23
C CYS A 327 34.81 25.96 33.06
N ARG A 328 35.98 25.33 33.26
CA ARG A 328 36.10 24.12 34.09
C ARG A 328 36.08 24.37 35.60
N GLN A 329 36.25 25.62 36.06
CA GLN A 329 36.34 25.94 37.50
C GLN A 329 35.04 26.44 38.15
N ARG A 330 33.98 26.73 37.38
CA ARG A 330 32.68 27.16 37.96
C ARG A 330 31.62 26.07 38.07
N MET A 331 31.77 24.91 37.42
CA MET A 331 30.87 23.76 37.64
C MET A 331 31.24 22.89 38.85
N ALA A 332 32.40 23.11 39.49
CA ALA A 332 32.77 22.40 40.73
C ALA A 332 32.26 23.06 42.02
N LYS A 333 31.41 24.09 41.92
CA LYS A 333 30.73 24.73 43.05
C LYS A 333 29.24 24.90 42.79
N SER A 334 28.58 23.77 42.54
CA SER A 334 27.18 23.58 42.93
C SER A 334 26.96 22.08 43.05
N ILE A 335 27.21 21.59 44.26
CA ILE A 335 26.53 20.40 44.81
C ILE A 335 25.14 20.88 45.20
#